data_AF-A0A5R9GGY4-F1
#
_entry.id   AF-A0A5R9GGY4-F1
#
_cell.length_a   1.000
_cell.length_b   1.000
_cell.length_c   1.000
_cell.angle_alpha   90.00
_cell.angle_beta   90.00
_cell.angle_gamma   90.00
#
_symmetry.space_group_name_H-M   'P 1'
#
loop_
_entity.id
_entity.type
_entity.pdbx_description
1 polymer ?
#
loop_
_entity_poly.entity_id
_entity_poly.type
_entity_poly.pdbx_seq_one_letter_code
_entity_poly.pdbx_strand_id
1 'polypeptide(L)'
;MSLQVRLFGWLHCPSMAMLIVAAIMLGIMPVFPEPHLLEKLRMLMHGQLVRPIDMFDLLWHGWPLLWIALRLLTPGAAGYCRVRT
;
A
#
# COMPACT_ATOMS: atom_id res chain seq x y z
N MET A 1 3.42 -7.07 -27.58
CA MET A 1 3.68 -6.43 -26.28
C MET A 1 2.32 -6.08 -25.68
N SER A 2 1.84 -6.85 -24.70
CA SER A 2 0.49 -6.69 -24.14
C SER A 2 0.33 -5.31 -23.49
N LEU A 3 -0.73 -4.58 -23.85
CA LEU A 3 -1.06 -3.26 -23.30
C LEU A 3 -1.07 -3.25 -21.75
N GLN A 4 -1.42 -4.39 -21.15
CA GLN A 4 -1.43 -4.61 -19.70
C GLN A 4 -0.06 -4.41 -19.04
N VAL A 5 1.04 -4.87 -19.68
CA VAL A 5 2.40 -4.72 -19.12
C VAL A 5 2.87 -3.26 -19.14
N ARG A 6 2.41 -2.47 -20.12
CA ARG A 6 2.72 -1.04 -20.19
C ARG A 6 2.01 -0.22 -19.12
N LEU A 7 0.76 -0.56 -18.82
CA LEU A 7 -0.02 0.16 -17.80
C LEU A 7 0.53 -0.11 -16.39
N PHE A 8 0.92 -1.34 -16.06
CA PHE A 8 1.32 -1.68 -14.69
C PHE A 8 2.84 -1.67 -14.44
N GLY A 9 3.65 -1.31 -15.44
CA GLY A 9 5.10 -1.28 -15.32
C GLY A 9 5.63 -0.33 -14.23
N TRP A 10 4.93 0.78 -13.96
CA TRP A 10 5.33 1.75 -12.93
C TRP A 10 5.26 1.18 -11.50
N LEU A 11 4.41 0.16 -11.26
CA LEU A 11 4.26 -0.43 -9.92
C LEU A 11 5.54 -1.13 -9.45
N HIS A 12 6.40 -1.52 -10.39
CA HIS A 12 7.66 -2.22 -10.14
C HIS A 12 8.88 -1.29 -10.07
N CYS A 13 8.71 0.02 -10.30
CA CYS A 13 9.76 1.03 -10.21
C CYS A 13 10.41 1.18 -8.82
N PRO A 14 9.64 1.38 -7.72
CA PRO A 14 10.24 1.47 -6.40
C PRO A 14 10.89 0.13 -6.01
N SER A 15 11.98 0.17 -5.25
CA SER A 15 12.60 -1.07 -4.77
C SER A 15 11.66 -1.77 -3.78
N MET A 16 11.67 -3.11 -3.75
CA MET A 16 10.87 -3.86 -2.78
C MET A 16 11.29 -3.50 -1.34
N ALA A 17 12.57 -3.28 -1.10
CA ALA A 17 13.09 -2.85 0.19
C ALA A 17 12.46 -1.51 0.63
N MET A 18 12.35 -0.53 -0.27
CA MET A 18 11.69 0.75 0.03
C MET A 18 10.22 0.57 0.41
N LEU A 19 9.47 -0.26 -0.33
CA LEU A 19 8.08 -0.55 -0.01
C LEU A 19 7.92 -1.27 1.34
N ILE A 20 8.80 -2.24 1.63
CA ILE A 20 8.78 -2.96 2.91
C ILE A 20 9.09 -2.03 4.08
N VAL A 21 10.12 -1.18 3.94
CA VAL A 21 10.46 -0.18 4.98
C VAL A 21 9.28 0.78 5.19
N ALA A 22 8.65 1.26 4.12
CA ALA A 22 7.47 2.12 4.22
C ALA A 22 6.30 1.40 4.91
N ALA A 23 6.05 0.12 4.59
CA ALA A 23 5.00 -0.69 5.22
C ALA A 23 5.27 -0.95 6.70
N ILE A 24 6.52 -1.15 7.10
CA ILE A 24 6.89 -1.33 8.52
C ILE A 24 6.73 0.00 9.27
N MET A 25 7.24 1.10 8.72
CA MET A 25 7.18 2.42 9.37
C MET A 25 5.76 2.94 9.51
N LEU A 26 4.93 2.81 8.47
CA LEU A 26 3.57 3.32 8.47
C LEU A 26 2.55 2.29 8.96
N GLY A 27 2.79 0.99 8.85
CA GLY A 27 1.81 -0.03 9.23
C GLY A 27 1.84 -0.42 10.71
N ILE A 28 3.00 -0.28 11.36
CA ILE A 28 3.25 -0.81 12.72
C ILE A 28 3.13 0.28 13.80
N MET A 29 3.16 1.56 13.43
CA MET A 29 3.01 2.65 14.39
C MET A 29 1.53 2.94 14.68
N PRO A 30 1.05 3.08 15.93
CA PRO A 30 1.53 2.57 17.22
C PRO A 30 1.03 1.13 17.50
N VAL A 31 1.75 0.38 18.34
CA VAL A 31 1.49 -1.06 18.60
C VAL A 31 0.64 -1.31 19.86
N PHE A 32 0.09 -0.28 20.51
CA PHE A 32 -0.59 -0.43 21.81
C PHE A 32 -1.84 0.43 21.92
N PRO A 33 -2.99 -0.11 22.37
CA PRO A 33 -3.27 -1.51 22.73
C PRO A 33 -3.46 -2.44 21.52
N GLU A 34 -3.71 -1.88 20.33
CA GLU A 34 -3.79 -2.60 19.06
C GLU A 34 -3.14 -1.75 17.94
N PRO A 35 -2.66 -2.37 16.85
CA PRO A 35 -2.17 -1.64 15.68
C PRO A 35 -3.24 -0.70 15.12
N HIS A 36 -2.87 0.56 14.86
CA HIS A 36 -3.78 1.59 14.32
C HIS A 36 -4.60 1.08 13.11
N LEU A 37 -3.92 0.37 12.21
CA LEU A 37 -4.52 -0.16 10.99
C LEU A 37 -5.61 -1.21 11.27
N LEU A 38 -5.41 -2.06 12.30
CA LEU A 38 -6.41 -3.05 12.73
C LEU A 38 -7.59 -2.39 13.44
N GLU A 39 -7.34 -1.38 14.26
CA GLU A 39 -8.39 -0.59 14.91
C GLU A 39 -9.31 0.04 13.86
N LYS A 40 -8.73 0.76 12.87
CA LYS A 40 -9.51 1.39 11.79
C LYS A 40 -10.21 0.36 10.91
N LEU A 41 -9.59 -0.78 10.62
CA LEU A 41 -10.25 -1.85 9.88
C LEU A 41 -11.45 -2.43 10.65
N ARG A 42 -11.34 -2.59 11.97
CA ARG A 42 -12.48 -2.99 12.81
C ARG A 42 -13.57 -1.95 12.80
N MET A 43 -13.24 -0.67 12.96
CA MET A 43 -14.19 0.43 12.87
C MET A 43 -14.90 0.44 11.51
N LEU A 44 -14.19 0.16 10.42
CA LEU A 44 -14.76 0.06 9.08
C LEU A 44 -15.77 -1.09 8.99
N MET A 45 -15.41 -2.28 9.48
CA MET A 45 -16.29 -3.45 9.47
C MET A 45 -17.56 -3.25 10.31
N HIS A 46 -17.49 -2.46 11.39
CA HIS A 46 -18.64 -2.15 12.25
C HIS A 46 -19.41 -0.90 11.82
N GLY A 47 -19.02 -0.24 10.72
CA GLY A 47 -19.66 1.01 10.26
C GLY A 47 -19.42 2.21 11.19
N GLN A 48 -18.41 2.14 12.06
CA GLN A 48 -18.04 3.19 13.01
C GLN A 48 -16.97 4.14 12.46
N LEU A 49 -16.39 3.85 11.28
CA LEU A 49 -15.39 4.69 10.61
C LEU A 49 -16.04 5.89 9.89
N VAL A 50 -16.70 6.76 10.64
CA VAL A 50 -17.49 7.89 10.09
C VAL A 50 -16.67 9.18 10.01
N ARG A 51 -15.62 9.30 10.83
CA ARG A 51 -14.83 10.53 10.88
C ARG A 51 -13.86 10.56 9.69
N PRO A 52 -13.78 11.68 8.94
CA PRO A 52 -12.86 11.80 7.80
C PRO A 52 -11.40 11.52 8.17
N ILE A 53 -10.99 11.90 9.39
CA ILE A 53 -9.63 11.64 9.89
C ILE A 53 -9.34 10.14 10.02
N ASP A 54 -10.31 9.35 10.46
CA ASP A 54 -10.15 7.90 10.63
C ASP A 54 -10.06 7.19 9.25
N MET A 55 -10.76 7.71 8.24
CA MET A 55 -10.66 7.26 6.86
C MET A 55 -9.30 7.62 6.25
N PHE A 56 -8.83 8.84 6.48
CA PHE A 56 -7.50 9.27 6.06
C PHE A 56 -6.43 8.40 6.70
N ASP A 57 -6.54 8.13 7.99
CA ASP A 57 -5.61 7.28 8.72
C ASP A 57 -5.54 5.87 8.14
N LEU A 58 -6.70 5.23 7.87
CA LEU A 58 -6.74 3.92 7.23
C LEU A 58 -6.03 3.90 5.88
N LEU A 59 -6.26 4.93 5.05
CA LEU A 59 -5.61 5.05 3.74
C LEU A 59 -4.11 5.33 3.87
N TRP A 60 -3.72 6.22 4.80
CA TRP A 60 -2.34 6.62 5.04
C TRP A 60 -1.46 5.50 5.60
N HIS A 61 -2.04 4.58 6.38
CA HIS A 61 -1.31 3.43 6.88
C HIS A 61 -1.43 2.23 5.93
N GLY A 62 -2.53 2.14 5.17
CA GLY A 62 -2.82 1.03 4.25
C GLY A 62 -2.18 1.13 2.87
N TRP A 63 -1.87 2.32 2.35
CA TRP A 63 -1.34 2.47 0.98
C TRP A 63 -0.03 1.70 0.68
N PRO A 64 0.95 1.52 1.61
CA PRO A 64 2.16 0.78 1.28
C PRO A 64 1.86 -0.72 1.13
N LEU A 65 0.98 -1.25 1.99
CA LEU A 65 0.51 -2.63 1.91
C LEU A 65 -0.29 -2.86 0.62
N LEU A 66 -1.16 -1.91 0.26
CA LEU A 66 -1.91 -1.96 -0.99
C LEU A 66 -0.97 -1.95 -2.21
N TRP A 67 0.08 -1.13 -2.20
CA TRP A 67 1.06 -1.09 -3.27
C TRP A 67 1.80 -2.43 -3.39
N ILE A 68 2.27 -3.00 -2.28
CA ILE A 68 2.92 -4.32 -2.27
C ILE A 68 1.97 -5.37 -2.84
N ALA A 69 0.71 -5.41 -2.40
CA ALA A 69 -0.29 -6.34 -2.90
C ALA A 69 -0.50 -6.19 -4.42
N LEU A 70 -0.69 -4.96 -4.91
CA LEU A 70 -0.83 -4.67 -6.35
C LEU A 70 0.39 -5.10 -7.15
N ARG A 71 1.60 -4.91 -6.61
CA ARG A 71 2.84 -5.34 -7.25
C ARG A 71 2.96 -6.87 -7.33
N LEU A 72 2.52 -7.60 -6.29
CA LEU A 72 2.54 -9.06 -6.27
C LEU A 72 1.47 -9.68 -7.18
N LEU A 73 0.31 -9.02 -7.30
CA LEU A 73 -0.80 -9.46 -8.14
C LEU A 73 -0.61 -9.11 -9.63
N THR A 74 0.33 -8.22 -9.94
CA THR A 74 0.67 -7.87 -11.32
C THR A 74 1.90 -8.65 -11.78
N PRO A 75 1.92 -9.18 -13.02
CA PRO A 75 3.09 -9.88 -13.54
C PRO A 75 4.35 -9.04 -13.37
N GLY A 76 5.38 -9.66 -12.79
CA GLY A 76 6.67 -9.03 -12.53
C GLY A 76 7.24 -8.45 -13.82
N ALA A 77 7.04 -7.15 -14.00
CA ALA A 77 7.70 -6.39 -15.04
C ALA A 77 9.14 -6.16 -14.57
N ALA A 78 9.91 -7.23 -14.37
CA ALA A 78 11.33 -7.18 -14.10
C ALA A 78 11.98 -6.34 -15.22
N GLY A 79 12.34 -5.09 -14.90
CA GLY A 79 13.07 -4.20 -15.81
C GLY A 79 12.28 -3.13 -16.57
N TYR A 80 11.00 -2.87 -16.28
CA TYR A 80 10.23 -1.86 -17.06
C TYR A 80 10.13 -0.47 -16.43
N CYS A 81 10.96 -0.12 -15.45
CA CYS A 81 11.03 1.27 -15.00
C CYS A 81 11.82 2.10 -16.02
N ARG A 82 11.13 2.55 -17.07
CA ARG A 82 11.68 3.46 -18.07
C ARG A 82 11.59 4.88 -17.52
N VAL A 83 12.60 5.30 -16.75
CA VAL A 83 12.82 6.73 -16.45
C VAL A 83 13.16 7.40 -17.79
N ARG A 84 12.18 8.04 -18.41
CA ARG A 84 12.39 8.86 -19.59
C ARG A 84 12.91 10.20 -19.08
N THR A 85 14.24 10.37 -19.07
CA THR A 85 14.92 11.66 -18.91
C THR A 85 14.62 12.56 -20.09
#